data_AF-A0A1T1BAZ2-F1
#
_entry.id   AF-A0A1T1BAZ2-F1
#
_cell.length_a   1.000
_cell.length_b   1.000
_cell.length_c   1.000
_cell.angle_alpha   90.00
_cell.angle_beta   90.00
_cell.angle_gamma   90.00
#
_symmetry.space_group_name_H-M   'P 1'
#
loop_
_entity.id
_entity.type
_entity.pdbx_description
1 polymer ?
#
loop_
_entity_poly.entity_id
_entity_poly.type
_entity_poly.pdbx_seq_one_letter_code
_entity_poly.pdbx_strand_id
1 'polypeptide(L)'
;MFTFHFPFLEFTEFRCRRALLPCLLLGGVAQAAAPDPLGPLEGVRQFMATFTPDPAERSLLAYARRERLDWAATQNLFAAQVHDAPNHYLEWRGHSGLDPAGQTFTVVRAATFLRSGQALLVLTREWCAAGRCESRTTFAWQGPGGWKSVPEGSVIPLIRDADFAAGSVPACLRGVTLGVQYVPARQGTALHALPLVPAAAQQRCESAGVNMTTATRPLRLNWTPSVGKFRR
;
A
#
# COMPACT_ATOMS: atom_id res chain seq x y z
N MET A 1 -39.57 42.25 9.42
CA MET A 1 -40.80 42.56 8.65
C MET A 1 -40.71 44.02 8.25
N PHE A 2 -40.28 44.32 7.02
CA PHE A 2 -40.27 45.69 6.49
C PHE A 2 -40.73 45.66 5.04
N THR A 3 -41.69 46.52 4.77
CA THR A 3 -42.46 46.65 3.53
C THR A 3 -41.97 47.88 2.75
N PHE A 4 -41.99 47.73 1.43
CA PHE A 4 -41.66 48.58 0.28
C PHE A 4 -41.84 50.11 0.37
N HIS A 5 -41.04 50.83 -0.45
CA HIS A 5 -41.54 51.87 -1.37
C HIS A 5 -40.62 52.06 -2.60
N PHE A 6 -41.23 52.08 -3.78
CA PHE A 6 -40.62 52.34 -5.09
C PHE A 6 -40.42 53.85 -5.33
N PRO A 7 -39.57 54.22 -6.30
CA PRO A 7 -40.13 54.96 -7.43
C PRO A 7 -39.69 54.38 -8.79
N PHE A 8 -40.68 54.26 -9.67
CA PHE A 8 -40.49 54.15 -11.12
C PHE A 8 -40.03 55.50 -11.68
N LEU A 9 -39.09 55.49 -12.62
CA LEU A 9 -38.96 56.52 -13.64
C LEU A 9 -38.43 55.89 -14.94
N GLU A 10 -39.34 55.88 -15.90
CA GLU A 10 -39.20 56.06 -17.34
C GLU A 10 -38.29 55.16 -18.20
N PHE A 11 -38.98 54.48 -19.11
CA PHE A 11 -38.50 53.95 -20.37
C PHE A 11 -37.96 55.08 -21.26
N THR A 12 -36.78 54.87 -21.85
CA THR A 12 -36.50 55.37 -23.19
C THR A 12 -35.69 54.32 -23.94
N GLU A 13 -36.23 53.87 -25.06
CA GLU A 13 -35.61 52.94 -25.98
C GLU A 13 -34.30 53.53 -26.54
N PHE A 14 -33.23 52.73 -26.59
CA PHE A 14 -32.33 52.73 -27.73
C PHE A 14 -31.79 51.33 -27.97
N ARG A 15 -32.10 50.81 -29.16
CA ARG A 15 -31.66 49.53 -29.70
C ARG A 15 -30.14 49.41 -29.66
N CYS A 16 -29.62 48.37 -29.02
CA CYS A 16 -28.33 47.80 -29.39
C CYS A 16 -28.49 46.28 -29.53
N ARG A 17 -28.11 45.78 -30.69
CA ARG A 17 -28.34 44.41 -31.16
C ARG A 17 -27.74 43.39 -30.18
N ARG A 18 -28.55 42.37 -29.85
CA ARG A 18 -28.13 41.14 -29.17
C ARG A 18 -26.94 40.51 -29.90
N ALA A 19 -25.75 40.63 -29.32
CA ALA A 19 -24.69 39.65 -29.51
C ALA A 19 -24.85 38.60 -28.42
N LEU A 20 -25.48 37.48 -28.77
CA LEU A 20 -25.49 36.25 -27.97
C LEU A 20 -24.04 35.75 -27.92
N LEU A 21 -23.33 36.03 -26.83
CA LEU A 21 -22.11 35.30 -26.47
C LEU A 21 -22.53 33.87 -26.09
N PRO A 22 -22.08 32.83 -26.81
CA PRO A 22 -22.21 31.49 -26.30
C PRO A 22 -21.20 31.36 -25.15
N CYS A 23 -21.70 31.30 -23.92
CA CYS A 23 -20.96 30.74 -22.80
C CYS A 23 -20.64 29.28 -23.16
N LEU A 24 -19.45 29.07 -23.75
CA LEU A 24 -18.83 27.76 -23.86
C LEU A 24 -18.52 27.27 -22.45
N LEU A 25 -19.50 26.60 -21.85
CA LEU A 25 -19.31 25.73 -20.70
C LEU A 25 -18.43 24.57 -21.18
N LEU A 26 -17.12 24.76 -21.08
CA LEU A 26 -16.13 23.68 -21.10
C LEU A 26 -16.32 22.88 -19.81
N GLY A 27 -17.40 22.11 -19.75
CA GLY A 27 -17.56 21.01 -18.82
C GLY A 27 -16.57 19.93 -19.23
N GLY A 28 -15.33 20.06 -18.76
CA GLY A 28 -14.37 18.97 -18.79
C GLY A 28 -14.94 17.85 -17.93
N VAL A 29 -15.59 16.88 -18.56
CA VAL A 29 -15.79 15.56 -17.96
C VAL A 29 -14.40 15.07 -17.59
N ALA A 30 -14.11 15.01 -16.29
CA ALA A 30 -12.93 14.33 -15.78
C ALA A 30 -13.06 12.87 -16.21
N GLN A 31 -12.44 12.55 -17.34
CA GLN A 31 -12.46 11.22 -17.91
C GLN A 31 -11.69 10.35 -16.91
N ALA A 32 -12.40 9.43 -16.25
CA ALA A 32 -11.78 8.49 -15.34
C ALA A 32 -10.62 7.82 -16.08
N ALA A 33 -9.41 7.96 -15.54
CA ALA A 33 -8.24 7.36 -16.15
C ALA A 33 -8.51 5.86 -16.35
N ALA A 34 -8.21 5.36 -17.55
CA ALA A 34 -8.39 3.94 -17.84
C ALA A 34 -7.64 3.10 -16.80
N PRO A 35 -8.16 1.92 -16.41
CA PRO A 35 -7.46 1.04 -15.47
C PRO A 35 -6.07 0.74 -16.00
N ASP A 36 -5.04 1.01 -15.18
CA ASP A 36 -3.67 0.61 -15.51
C ASP A 36 -3.54 -0.91 -15.25
N PRO A 37 -3.42 -1.76 -16.29
CA PRO A 37 -3.35 -3.20 -16.13
C PRO A 37 -2.06 -3.65 -15.43
N LEU A 38 -1.04 -2.80 -15.40
CA LEU A 38 0.24 -3.03 -14.71
C LEU A 38 0.30 -2.33 -13.35
N GLY A 39 -0.74 -1.59 -12.98
CA GLY A 39 -0.77 -0.77 -11.78
C GLY A 39 -0.99 -1.60 -10.51
N PRO A 40 -0.59 -1.05 -9.34
CA PRO A 40 -0.71 -1.76 -8.07
C PRO A 40 -2.17 -2.05 -7.68
N LEU A 41 -3.12 -1.18 -8.03
CA LEU A 41 -4.53 -1.37 -7.71
C LEU A 41 -5.10 -2.63 -8.37
N GLU A 42 -4.81 -2.79 -9.66
CA GLU A 42 -5.21 -3.97 -10.43
C GLU A 42 -4.51 -5.24 -9.91
N GLY A 43 -3.23 -5.13 -9.55
CA GLY A 43 -2.51 -6.20 -8.87
C GLY A 43 -3.16 -6.65 -7.56
N VAL A 44 -3.55 -5.71 -6.70
CA VAL A 44 -4.25 -6.00 -5.45
C VAL A 44 -5.62 -6.63 -5.71
N ARG A 45 -6.37 -6.12 -6.70
CA ARG A 45 -7.68 -6.67 -7.08
C ARG A 45 -7.58 -8.14 -7.52
N GLN A 46 -6.63 -8.46 -8.39
CA GLN A 46 -6.44 -9.84 -8.85
C GLN A 46 -5.83 -10.74 -7.77
N PHE A 47 -4.94 -10.21 -6.92
CA PHE A 47 -4.48 -10.93 -5.73
C PHE A 47 -5.67 -11.36 -4.86
N MET A 48 -6.61 -10.45 -4.58
CA MET A 48 -7.80 -10.75 -3.78
C MET A 48 -8.68 -11.86 -4.38
N ALA A 49 -8.70 -12.03 -5.70
CA ALA A 49 -9.47 -13.10 -6.34
C ALA A 49 -8.93 -14.51 -6.02
N THR A 50 -7.62 -14.63 -5.75
CA THR A 50 -6.95 -15.91 -5.48
C THR A 50 -6.45 -16.04 -4.04
N PHE A 51 -6.50 -14.96 -3.27
CA PHE A 51 -5.98 -14.91 -1.91
C PHE A 51 -6.75 -15.85 -0.98
N THR A 52 -6.00 -16.77 -0.39
CA THR A 52 -6.43 -17.64 0.71
C THR A 52 -5.65 -17.23 1.95
N PRO A 53 -6.26 -16.49 2.89
CA PRO A 53 -5.55 -16.02 4.08
C PRO A 53 -5.22 -17.18 5.01
N ASP A 54 -4.08 -17.06 5.69
CA ASP A 54 -3.76 -17.93 6.82
C ASP A 54 -4.77 -17.71 7.94
N PRO A 55 -5.24 -18.78 8.64
CA PRO A 55 -6.18 -18.65 9.75
C PRO A 55 -5.74 -17.68 10.85
N ALA A 56 -4.44 -17.45 11.05
CA ALA A 56 -3.91 -16.50 12.01
C ALA A 56 -3.78 -15.06 11.47
N GLU A 57 -3.87 -14.84 10.15
CA GLU A 57 -3.76 -13.50 9.57
C GLU A 57 -5.01 -12.67 9.88
N ARG A 58 -4.80 -11.51 10.56
CA ARG A 58 -5.86 -10.59 10.99
C ARG A 58 -5.92 -9.30 10.17
N SER A 59 -5.25 -9.26 9.02
CA SER A 59 -5.29 -8.10 8.14
C SER A 59 -6.72 -7.85 7.61
N LEU A 60 -7.06 -6.59 7.32
CA LEU A 60 -8.35 -6.26 6.69
C LEU A 60 -8.59 -6.99 5.36
N LEU A 61 -7.54 -7.31 4.61
CA LEU A 61 -7.67 -8.13 3.39
C LEU A 61 -8.03 -9.58 3.73
N ALA A 62 -7.44 -10.16 4.79
CA ALA A 62 -7.80 -11.49 5.25
C ALA A 62 -9.26 -11.52 5.74
N TYR A 63 -9.70 -10.49 6.47
CA TYR A 63 -11.10 -10.32 6.87
C TYR A 63 -12.02 -10.26 5.64
N ALA A 64 -11.73 -9.39 4.67
CA ALA A 64 -12.52 -9.26 3.45
C ALA A 64 -12.68 -10.59 2.71
N ARG A 65 -11.62 -11.42 2.66
CA ARG A 65 -11.68 -12.76 2.06
C ARG A 65 -12.56 -13.73 2.85
N ARG A 66 -12.45 -13.75 4.18
CA ARG A 66 -13.25 -14.65 5.04
C ARG A 66 -14.74 -14.32 4.94
N GLU A 67 -15.08 -13.03 4.96
CA GLU A 67 -16.45 -12.54 4.83
C GLU A 67 -16.95 -12.50 3.38
N ARG A 68 -16.12 -12.90 2.41
CA ARG A 68 -16.46 -12.91 0.98
C ARG A 68 -16.95 -11.55 0.47
N LEU A 69 -16.35 -10.47 0.97
CA LEU A 69 -16.68 -9.12 0.52
C LEU A 69 -16.33 -8.97 -0.97
N ASP A 70 -17.18 -8.24 -1.68
CA ASP A 70 -16.85 -7.82 -3.04
C ASP A 70 -15.74 -6.76 -3.05
N TRP A 71 -15.32 -6.35 -4.25
CA TRP A 71 -14.21 -5.40 -4.40
C TRP A 71 -14.52 -4.00 -3.87
N ALA A 72 -15.78 -3.54 -3.97
CA ALA A 72 -16.17 -2.23 -3.47
C ALA A 72 -16.20 -2.24 -1.93
N ALA A 73 -16.82 -3.26 -1.34
CA ALA A 73 -16.86 -3.46 0.11
C ALA A 73 -15.45 -3.66 0.71
N THR A 74 -14.57 -4.38 0.01
CA THR A 74 -13.16 -4.54 0.41
C THR A 74 -12.44 -3.19 0.52
N GLN A 75 -12.57 -2.32 -0.49
CA GLN A 75 -11.96 -0.99 -0.47
C GLN A 75 -12.55 -0.12 0.65
N ASN A 76 -13.85 -0.24 0.91
CA ASN A 76 -14.54 0.52 1.96
C ASN A 76 -14.10 0.15 3.39
N LEU A 77 -13.35 -0.94 3.59
CA LEU A 77 -12.72 -1.23 4.89
C LEU A 77 -11.62 -0.23 5.27
N PHE A 78 -11.05 0.47 4.28
CA PHE A 78 -9.92 1.36 4.48
C PHE A 78 -10.38 2.81 4.56
N ALA A 79 -10.19 3.41 5.73
CA ALA A 79 -10.54 4.80 6.01
C ALA A 79 -9.65 5.81 5.27
N ALA A 80 -8.43 5.43 4.90
CA ALA A 80 -7.53 6.26 4.11
C ALA A 80 -6.91 5.44 2.97
N GLN A 81 -6.89 6.03 1.78
CA GLN A 81 -6.34 5.42 0.57
C GLN A 81 -5.50 6.44 -0.18
N VAL A 82 -4.22 6.12 -0.39
CA VAL A 82 -3.28 6.91 -1.18
C VAL A 82 -2.97 6.12 -2.44
N HIS A 83 -3.27 6.69 -3.61
CA HIS A 83 -2.93 6.13 -4.91
C HIS A 83 -1.97 7.09 -5.59
N ASP A 84 -0.74 6.64 -5.84
CA ASP A 84 0.33 7.42 -6.44
C ASP A 84 0.69 6.76 -7.79
N ALA A 85 -0.17 7.00 -8.77
CA ALA A 85 -0.06 6.38 -10.10
C ALA A 85 1.30 6.64 -10.78
N PRO A 86 1.87 7.87 -10.76
CA PRO A 86 3.19 8.12 -11.35
C PRO A 86 4.31 7.28 -10.72
N ASN A 87 4.20 6.97 -9.43
CA ASN A 87 5.16 6.15 -8.71
C ASN A 87 4.77 4.67 -8.63
N HIS A 88 3.69 4.25 -9.31
CA HIS A 88 3.20 2.89 -9.29
C HIS A 88 3.02 2.34 -7.86
N TYR A 89 2.54 3.20 -6.95
CA TYR A 89 2.42 2.91 -5.52
C TYR A 89 0.99 3.13 -5.02
N LEU A 90 0.57 2.33 -4.05
CA LEU A 90 -0.58 2.63 -3.22
C LEU A 90 -0.33 2.27 -1.75
N GLU A 91 -1.04 2.96 -0.87
CA GLU A 91 -1.11 2.64 0.55
C GLU A 91 -2.54 2.82 1.06
N TRP A 92 -3.07 1.79 1.71
CA TRP A 92 -4.38 1.81 2.34
C TRP A 92 -4.25 1.57 3.84
N ARG A 93 -5.03 2.30 4.63
CA ARG A 93 -5.03 2.22 6.10
C ARG A 93 -6.46 2.11 6.63
N GLY A 94 -6.67 1.22 7.57
CA GLY A 94 -7.98 0.99 8.18
C GLY A 94 -7.87 0.28 9.52
N HIS A 95 -8.99 0.17 10.22
CA HIS A 95 -9.08 -0.50 11.51
C HIS A 95 -10.28 -1.44 11.53
N SER A 96 -10.20 -2.54 12.27
CA SER A 96 -11.34 -3.41 12.59
C SER A 96 -11.45 -3.61 14.09
N GLY A 97 -12.65 -3.40 14.65
CA GLY A 97 -12.98 -3.77 16.04
C GLY A 97 -13.54 -5.19 16.17
N LEU A 98 -13.22 -6.06 15.21
CA LEU A 98 -13.92 -7.34 14.99
C LEU A 98 -13.29 -8.51 15.75
N ASP A 99 -12.14 -8.31 16.38
CA ASP A 99 -11.43 -9.35 17.12
C ASP A 99 -11.66 -9.18 18.63
N PRO A 100 -11.95 -10.26 19.38
CA PRO A 100 -11.98 -10.21 20.84
C PRO A 100 -10.67 -9.73 21.47
N ALA A 101 -9.54 -9.80 20.76
CA ALA A 101 -8.25 -9.22 21.18
C ALA A 101 -8.20 -7.69 21.07
N GLY A 102 -9.25 -7.04 20.58
CA GLY A 102 -9.39 -5.59 20.47
C GLY A 102 -9.23 -5.08 19.04
N GLN A 103 -9.07 -3.75 18.92
CA GLN A 103 -8.93 -3.11 17.60
C GLN A 103 -7.63 -3.56 16.91
N THR A 104 -7.77 -3.98 15.65
CA THR A 104 -6.65 -4.28 14.77
C THR A 104 -6.50 -3.16 13.75
N PHE A 105 -5.34 -2.50 13.73
CA PHE A 105 -4.98 -1.57 12.67
C PHE A 105 -4.32 -2.33 11.52
N THR A 106 -4.70 -2.04 10.27
CA THR A 106 -4.07 -2.63 9.08
C THR A 106 -3.51 -1.55 8.17
N VAL A 107 -2.30 -1.78 7.67
CA VAL A 107 -1.73 -1.06 6.54
C VAL A 107 -1.47 -2.03 5.39
N VAL A 108 -1.99 -1.70 4.22
CA VAL A 108 -1.66 -2.36 2.97
C VAL A 108 -0.79 -1.42 2.15
N ARG A 109 0.37 -1.89 1.72
CA ARG A 109 1.24 -1.17 0.78
C ARG A 109 1.42 -2.04 -0.45
N ALA A 110 1.22 -1.47 -1.62
CA ALA A 110 1.49 -2.18 -2.86
C ALA A 110 2.26 -1.29 -3.83
N ALA A 111 3.25 -1.88 -4.50
CA ALA A 111 3.93 -1.22 -5.60
C ALA A 111 4.18 -2.20 -6.74
N THR A 112 4.23 -1.67 -7.96
CA THR A 112 4.54 -2.46 -9.16
C THR A 112 5.87 -2.03 -9.76
N PHE A 113 6.76 -3.00 -9.97
CA PHE A 113 8.10 -2.79 -10.51
C PHE A 113 8.15 -3.30 -11.95
N LEU A 114 8.37 -2.38 -12.88
CA LEU A 114 8.20 -2.64 -14.31
C LEU A 114 9.42 -3.33 -14.94
N ARG A 115 9.16 -4.26 -15.86
CA ARG A 115 10.15 -4.93 -16.72
C ARG A 115 9.53 -5.25 -18.07
N SER A 116 9.98 -4.61 -19.14
CA SER A 116 9.65 -4.96 -20.54
C SER A 116 8.18 -5.34 -20.78
N GLY A 117 7.25 -4.45 -20.39
CA GLY A 117 5.81 -4.69 -20.56
C GLY A 117 5.16 -5.62 -19.53
N GLN A 118 5.92 -6.10 -18.54
CA GLN A 118 5.45 -6.84 -17.37
C GLN A 118 5.64 -6.00 -16.10
N ALA A 119 4.98 -6.41 -15.02
CA ALA A 119 5.13 -5.82 -13.70
C ALA A 119 5.26 -6.89 -12.63
N LEU A 120 6.15 -6.65 -11.66
CA LEU A 120 6.20 -7.37 -10.40
C LEU A 120 5.43 -6.59 -9.35
N LEU A 121 4.37 -7.16 -8.80
CA LEU A 121 3.66 -6.64 -7.63
C LEU A 121 4.44 -7.04 -6.39
N VAL A 122 4.70 -6.07 -5.53
CA VAL A 122 5.07 -6.27 -4.13
C VAL A 122 3.91 -5.77 -3.29
N LEU A 123 3.22 -6.70 -2.63
CA LEU A 123 2.06 -6.41 -1.77
C LEU A 123 2.40 -6.76 -0.32
N THR A 124 2.47 -5.76 0.54
CA THR A 124 2.74 -5.90 1.97
C THR A 124 1.48 -5.63 2.76
N ARG A 125 1.11 -6.57 3.61
CA ARG A 125 -0.02 -6.49 4.54
C ARG A 125 0.56 -6.49 5.93
N GLU A 126 0.43 -5.39 6.64
CA GLU A 126 0.84 -5.23 8.04
C GLU A 126 -0.40 -5.06 8.89
N TRP A 127 -0.48 -5.78 10.00
CA TRP A 127 -1.58 -5.62 10.95
C TRP A 127 -1.05 -5.60 12.38
N CYS A 128 -1.59 -4.70 13.19
CA CYS A 128 -1.17 -4.47 14.57
C CYS A 128 -2.36 -4.62 15.51
N ALA A 129 -2.21 -5.44 16.53
CA ALA A 129 -3.20 -5.66 17.60
C ALA A 129 -2.48 -5.78 18.95
N ALA A 130 -3.04 -5.17 20.00
CA ALA A 130 -2.50 -5.21 21.36
C ALA A 130 -0.97 -4.90 21.44
N GLY A 131 -0.52 -3.90 20.69
CA GLY A 131 0.89 -3.46 20.69
C GLY A 131 1.86 -4.39 19.94
N ARG A 132 1.36 -5.40 19.23
CA ARG A 132 2.17 -6.30 18.39
C ARG A 132 1.76 -6.15 16.94
N CYS A 133 2.75 -6.07 16.06
CA CYS A 133 2.54 -6.02 14.62
C CYS A 133 3.09 -7.27 13.95
N GLU A 134 2.34 -7.77 12.99
CA GLU A 134 2.75 -8.81 12.07
C GLU A 134 2.69 -8.27 10.65
N SER A 135 3.49 -8.86 9.76
CA SER A 135 3.55 -8.43 8.37
C SER A 135 3.77 -9.61 7.45
N ARG A 136 3.12 -9.60 6.29
CA ARG A 136 3.32 -10.56 5.22
C ARG A 136 3.47 -9.83 3.89
N THR A 137 4.51 -10.20 3.16
CA THR A 137 4.76 -9.71 1.80
C THR A 137 4.41 -10.80 0.80
N THR A 138 3.74 -10.43 -0.28
CA THR A 138 3.48 -11.28 -1.44
C THR A 138 4.13 -10.66 -2.67
N PHE A 139 4.84 -11.50 -3.43
CA PHE A 139 5.40 -11.15 -4.72
C PHE A 139 4.57 -11.82 -5.80
N ALA A 140 4.19 -11.09 -6.86
CA ALA A 140 3.47 -11.67 -7.98
C ALA A 140 3.86 -11.02 -9.31
N TRP A 141 4.09 -11.83 -10.35
CA TRP A 141 4.33 -11.33 -11.70
C TRP A 141 3.02 -11.21 -12.47
N GLN A 142 2.87 -10.11 -13.19
CA GLN A 142 1.86 -9.97 -14.23
C GLN A 142 2.31 -10.76 -15.47
N GLY A 143 1.44 -11.65 -15.96
CA GLY A 143 1.72 -12.47 -17.12
C GLY A 143 0.46 -12.97 -17.82
N PRO A 144 0.60 -13.84 -18.83
CA PRO A 144 -0.53 -14.45 -19.52
C PRO A 144 -1.43 -15.21 -18.53
N GLY A 145 -2.69 -14.79 -18.43
CA GLY A 145 -3.66 -15.33 -17.47
C GLY A 145 -3.73 -14.60 -16.13
N GLY A 146 -3.10 -13.43 -15.99
CA GLY A 146 -3.22 -12.57 -14.79
C GLY A 146 -1.98 -12.57 -13.89
N TRP A 147 -2.15 -12.07 -12.67
CA TRP A 147 -1.08 -12.01 -11.68
C TRP A 147 -0.83 -13.39 -11.05
N LYS A 148 0.43 -13.82 -11.03
CA LYS A 148 0.84 -15.13 -10.47
C LYS A 148 1.85 -14.93 -9.36
N SER A 149 1.57 -15.48 -8.17
CA SER A 149 2.50 -15.43 -7.05
C SER A 149 3.83 -16.11 -7.38
N VAL A 150 4.91 -15.55 -6.86
CA VAL A 150 6.26 -16.10 -7.00
C VAL A 150 6.97 -16.16 -5.65
N PRO A 151 7.89 -17.11 -5.46
CA PRO A 151 8.64 -17.21 -4.22
C PRO A 151 9.60 -16.02 -4.07
N GLU A 152 9.83 -15.61 -2.83
CA GLU A 152 10.71 -14.48 -2.48
C GLU A 152 12.08 -14.57 -3.17
N GLY A 153 12.76 -15.72 -3.06
CA GLY A 153 14.09 -15.92 -3.66
C GLY A 153 14.14 -15.85 -5.19
N SER A 154 12.98 -15.79 -5.87
CA SER A 154 12.94 -15.53 -7.31
C SER A 154 13.22 -14.06 -7.65
N VAL A 155 12.91 -13.13 -6.75
CA VAL A 155 12.98 -11.68 -6.99
C VAL A 155 13.83 -10.92 -5.97
N ILE A 156 14.03 -11.47 -4.78
CA ILE A 156 14.88 -10.89 -3.72
C ILE A 156 16.23 -11.61 -3.70
N PRO A 157 17.36 -10.89 -3.55
CA PRO A 157 18.67 -11.53 -3.37
C PRO A 157 18.73 -12.25 -2.02
N LEU A 158 19.65 -13.20 -1.85
CA LEU A 158 19.87 -13.82 -0.54
C LEU A 158 20.16 -12.73 0.52
N ILE A 159 19.39 -12.73 1.61
CA ILE A 159 19.62 -11.89 2.79
C ILE A 159 19.91 -12.78 3.98
N ARG A 160 21.04 -12.54 4.64
CA ARG A 160 21.46 -13.23 5.86
C ARG A 160 21.08 -12.35 7.06
N ASP A 161 20.77 -12.97 8.19
CA ASP A 161 20.42 -12.24 9.41
C ASP A 161 21.48 -11.21 9.82
N ALA A 162 22.76 -11.56 9.63
CA ALA A 162 23.90 -10.67 9.92
C ALA A 162 23.93 -9.39 9.06
N ASP A 163 23.30 -9.39 7.89
CA ASP A 163 23.25 -8.19 7.03
C ASP A 163 22.46 -7.06 7.68
N PHE A 164 21.47 -7.41 8.51
CA PHE A 164 20.64 -6.48 9.26
C PHE A 164 21.33 -5.93 10.52
N ALA A 165 22.51 -6.44 10.90
CA ALA A 165 23.23 -5.89 12.05
C ALA A 165 23.75 -4.47 11.71
N ALA A 166 23.53 -3.52 12.62
CA ALA A 166 24.11 -2.18 12.52
C ALA A 166 25.57 -2.13 13.03
N GLY A 167 26.04 -3.24 13.62
CA GLY A 167 27.38 -3.41 14.18
C GLY A 167 27.64 -4.87 14.52
N SER A 168 28.31 -5.16 15.63
CA SER A 168 28.46 -6.53 16.11
C SER A 168 27.10 -7.11 16.52
N VAL A 169 26.86 -8.38 16.17
CA VAL A 169 25.60 -9.07 16.51
C VAL A 169 25.53 -9.28 18.05
N PRO A 170 24.51 -8.72 18.73
CA PRO A 170 24.34 -8.92 20.18
C PRO A 170 24.20 -10.40 20.52
N ALA A 171 24.69 -10.80 21.70
CA ALA A 171 24.62 -12.20 22.14
C ALA A 171 23.19 -12.76 22.14
N CYS A 172 22.20 -11.91 22.47
CA CYS A 172 20.78 -12.27 22.51
C CYS A 172 20.17 -12.61 21.13
N LEU A 173 20.82 -12.21 20.03
CA LEU A 173 20.41 -12.50 18.64
C LEU A 173 21.21 -13.63 18.00
N ARG A 174 22.21 -14.20 18.68
CA ARG A 174 22.99 -15.30 18.09
C ARG A 174 22.11 -16.53 17.90
N GLY A 175 22.12 -17.07 16.68
CA GLY A 175 21.30 -18.23 16.30
C GLY A 175 19.80 -17.93 16.17
N VAL A 176 19.39 -16.66 16.25
CA VAL A 176 18.01 -16.25 16.00
C VAL A 176 17.83 -16.02 14.51
N THR A 177 16.93 -16.77 13.89
CA THR A 177 16.47 -16.49 12.51
C THR A 177 15.52 -15.30 12.53
N LEU A 178 15.82 -14.28 11.74
CA LEU A 178 14.98 -13.11 11.60
C LEU A 178 13.93 -13.34 10.51
N GLY A 179 12.71 -12.84 10.73
CA GLY A 179 11.79 -12.62 9.63
C GLY A 179 12.18 -11.39 8.83
N VAL A 180 11.61 -11.21 7.64
CA VAL A 180 11.83 -10.01 6.83
C VAL A 180 10.49 -9.46 6.37
N GLN A 181 10.27 -8.17 6.63
CA GLN A 181 9.20 -7.40 6.03
C GLN A 181 9.77 -6.60 4.87
N TYR A 182 9.10 -6.61 3.73
CA TYR A 182 9.45 -5.74 2.62
C TYR A 182 8.48 -4.57 2.54
N VAL A 183 9.00 -3.34 2.43
CA VAL A 183 8.20 -2.12 2.32
C VAL A 183 8.62 -1.38 1.05
N PRO A 184 7.75 -1.29 0.03
CA PRO A 184 8.07 -0.51 -1.16
C PRO A 184 8.21 0.96 -0.79
N ALA A 185 9.22 1.63 -1.34
CA ALA A 185 9.33 3.08 -1.22
C ALA A 185 8.15 3.73 -1.96
N ARG A 186 7.60 4.81 -1.40
CA ARG A 186 6.54 5.58 -2.06
C ARG A 186 7.00 6.18 -3.39
N GLN A 187 8.28 6.51 -3.49
CA GLN A 187 8.88 7.14 -4.67
C GLN A 187 10.08 6.33 -5.16
N GLY A 188 10.23 6.28 -6.48
CA GLY A 188 11.30 5.54 -7.13
C GLY A 188 11.09 4.02 -7.07
N THR A 189 12.17 3.27 -7.31
CA THR A 189 12.11 1.81 -7.49
C THR A 189 12.84 1.06 -6.38
N ALA A 190 12.85 1.63 -5.17
CA ALA A 190 13.48 1.04 -4.01
C ALA A 190 12.48 0.16 -3.23
N LEU A 191 13.01 -0.91 -2.63
CA LEU A 191 12.32 -1.78 -1.70
C LEU A 191 13.14 -1.86 -0.42
N HIS A 192 12.53 -1.58 0.72
CA HIS A 192 13.19 -1.70 2.01
C HIS A 192 12.92 -3.07 2.61
N ALA A 193 13.95 -3.81 2.97
CA ALA A 193 13.84 -5.01 3.78
C ALA A 193 14.08 -4.63 5.24
N LEU A 194 13.10 -4.88 6.09
CA LEU A 194 13.13 -4.60 7.53
C LEU A 194 13.22 -5.94 8.28
N PRO A 195 14.15 -6.07 9.24
CA PRO A 195 14.22 -7.27 10.06
C PRO A 195 13.03 -7.33 11.01
N LEU A 196 12.39 -8.49 11.07
CA LEU A 196 11.37 -8.83 12.07
C LEU A 196 12.00 -9.75 13.11
N VAL A 197 12.21 -9.22 14.32
CA VAL A 197 12.75 -10.00 15.43
C VAL A 197 11.62 -10.82 16.06
N PRO A 198 11.75 -12.15 16.19
CA PRO A 198 10.75 -12.96 16.88
C PRO A 198 10.50 -12.46 18.31
N ALA A 199 9.25 -12.45 18.76
CA ALA A 199 8.87 -11.87 20.06
C ALA A 199 9.70 -12.40 21.24
N ALA A 200 9.98 -13.72 21.27
CA ALA A 200 10.81 -14.30 22.32
C ALA A 200 12.27 -13.81 22.27
N ALA A 201 12.84 -13.59 21.09
CA ALA A 201 14.17 -13.00 20.94
C ALA A 201 14.18 -11.53 21.33
N GLN A 202 13.15 -10.78 20.95
CA GLN A 202 12.99 -9.38 21.33
C GLN A 202 12.95 -9.23 22.85
N GLN A 203 12.12 -10.00 23.56
CA GLN A 203 12.03 -9.97 25.03
C GLN A 203 13.37 -10.30 25.70
N ARG A 204 14.10 -11.31 25.21
CA ARG A 204 15.44 -11.64 25.72
C ARG A 204 16.42 -10.49 25.52
N CYS A 205 16.42 -9.86 24.35
CA CYS A 205 17.30 -8.73 24.07
C CYS A 205 16.96 -7.49 24.92
N GLU A 206 15.68 -7.17 25.08
CA GLU A 206 15.22 -6.08 25.95
C GLU A 206 15.62 -6.31 27.41
N SER A 207 15.47 -7.55 27.92
CA SER A 207 15.92 -7.91 29.28
C SER A 207 17.45 -7.82 29.47
N ALA A 208 18.21 -7.92 28.38
CA ALA A 208 19.66 -7.75 28.37
C ALA A 208 20.09 -6.28 28.12
N GLY A 209 19.14 -5.34 28.08
CA GLY A 209 19.39 -3.92 27.85
C GLY A 209 19.73 -3.56 26.41
N VAL A 210 19.49 -4.46 25.44
CA VAL A 210 19.78 -4.22 24.03
C VAL A 210 18.60 -3.56 23.35
N ASN A 211 18.81 -2.36 22.80
CA ASN A 211 17.80 -1.69 21.98
C ASN A 211 17.81 -2.23 20.54
N MET A 212 16.74 -2.91 20.13
CA MET A 212 16.64 -3.50 18.79
C MET A 212 16.61 -2.47 17.66
N THR A 213 16.13 -1.25 17.94
CA THR A 213 16.08 -0.18 16.92
C THR A 213 17.47 0.34 16.55
N THR A 214 18.46 0.17 17.43
CA THR A 214 19.86 0.55 17.16
C THR A 214 20.75 -0.65 16.84
N ALA A 215 20.38 -1.86 17.30
CA ALA A 215 21.13 -3.09 17.00
C ALA A 215 20.89 -3.58 15.57
N THR A 216 19.73 -3.26 14.99
CA THR A 216 19.36 -3.65 13.63
C THR A 216 19.20 -2.44 12.72
N ARG A 217 19.31 -2.65 11.40
CA ARG A 217 19.09 -1.64 10.39
C ARG A 217 18.27 -2.21 9.22
N PRO A 218 17.44 -1.40 8.55
CA PRO A 218 16.83 -1.80 7.30
C PRO A 218 17.88 -1.91 6.19
N LEU A 219 17.64 -2.79 5.23
CA LEU A 219 18.40 -2.86 3.99
C LEU A 219 17.60 -2.19 2.87
N ARG A 220 18.27 -1.37 2.07
CA ARG A 220 17.69 -0.86 0.83
C ARG A 220 18.04 -1.82 -0.31
N LEU A 221 17.02 -2.21 -1.06
CA LEU A 221 17.15 -2.97 -2.29
C LEU A 221 16.68 -2.11 -3.46
N ASN A 222 17.35 -2.21 -4.59
CA ASN A 222 17.09 -1.45 -5.79
C ASN A 222 16.63 -2.39 -6.90
N TRP A 223 15.53 -2.04 -7.56
CA TRP A 223 15.02 -2.78 -8.71
C TRP A 223 16.00 -2.73 -9.88
N THR A 224 16.24 -3.88 -10.52
CA THR A 224 17.04 -4.00 -11.75
C THR A 224 16.15 -4.50 -12.89
N PRO A 225 15.56 -3.60 -13.71
CA PRO A 225 14.56 -3.97 -14.73
C PRO A 225 15.06 -5.00 -15.74
N SER A 226 16.32 -4.91 -16.17
CA SER A 226 16.91 -5.82 -17.16
C SER A 226 16.87 -7.28 -16.72
N VAL A 227 16.98 -7.54 -15.41
CA VAL A 227 16.98 -8.88 -14.83
C VAL A 227 15.62 -9.23 -14.20
N GLY A 228 14.82 -8.24 -13.83
CA GLY A 228 13.55 -8.45 -13.13
C GLY A 228 13.72 -8.88 -11.68
N LYS A 229 14.75 -8.35 -11.01
CA LYS A 229 15.05 -8.68 -9.61
C LYS A 229 15.53 -7.46 -8.86
N PHE A 230 15.41 -7.52 -7.54
CA PHE A 230 16.05 -6.58 -6.65
C PHE A 230 17.53 -6.94 -6.45
N ARG A 231 18.34 -5.91 -6.21
CA ARG A 231 19.75 -6.01 -5.83
C ARG A 231 20.02 -5.07 -4.65
N ARG A 232 21.10 -5.30 -3.91
CA ARG A 232 21.54 -4.36 -2.88
C ARG A 232 22.19 -3.15 -3.55
#